data_AF-A0A7I4YGF7-F1
#
_entry.id   AF-A0A7I4YGF7-F1
#
_cell.length_a   1.000
_cell.length_b   1.000
_cell.length_c   1.000
_cell.angle_alpha   90.00
_cell.angle_beta   90.00
_cell.angle_gamma   90.00
#
_symmetry.space_group_name_H-M   'P 1'
#
loop_
_entity.id
_entity.type
_entity.pdbx_description
1 polymer ?
#
loop_
_entity_poly.entity_id
_entity_poly.type
_entity_poly.pdbx_seq_one_letter_code
_entity_poly.pdbx_strand_id
1 'polypeptide(L)'
;MRPTPHRATIAHLVDEGCSAAEIARTLHINDKTVRRIVARNRERGHHLSLPKSGRPRTVNVPRIRKVIKKRISRNDTVSMIKIASDLHISRRSVQNIVKCELDLHSYRFFRGQMLSEAAKKNRLKKCQKLLAAVRAGRLSDIV
;
A
#
# COMPACT_ATOMS: atom_id res chain seq x y z
N MET A 1 -8.53 -14.17 -11.75
CA MET A 1 -8.45 -14.84 -13.07
C MET A 1 -8.04 -16.28 -12.80
N ARG A 2 -8.85 -17.28 -13.13
CA ARG A 2 -8.43 -18.68 -12.93
C ARG A 2 -7.30 -19.00 -13.92
N PRO A 3 -6.22 -19.68 -13.52
CA PRO A 3 -5.21 -20.16 -14.45
C PRO A 3 -5.89 -21.04 -15.51
N THR A 4 -5.54 -20.87 -16.79
CA THR A 4 -5.99 -21.82 -17.80
C THR A 4 -5.29 -23.17 -17.57
N PRO A 5 -6.03 -24.27 -17.39
CA PRO A 5 -5.46 -25.55 -16.98
C PRO A 5 -4.41 -26.06 -17.97
N HIS A 6 -4.59 -25.77 -19.26
CA HIS A 6 -3.67 -26.17 -20.33
C HIS A 6 -2.23 -25.66 -20.18
N ARG A 7 -1.98 -24.53 -19.50
CA ARG A 7 -0.61 -24.01 -19.36
C ARG A 7 0.26 -24.85 -18.45
N ALA A 8 -0.32 -25.36 -17.37
CA ALA A 8 0.37 -26.27 -16.46
C ALA A 8 0.63 -27.60 -17.17
N THR A 9 -0.37 -28.15 -17.86
CA THR A 9 -0.23 -29.40 -18.62
C THR A 9 0.82 -29.28 -19.73
N ILE A 10 0.86 -28.16 -20.48
CA ILE A 10 1.90 -27.94 -21.49
C ILE A 10 3.29 -27.88 -20.85
N ALA A 11 3.44 -27.28 -19.67
CA ALA A 11 4.73 -27.26 -18.98
C ALA A 11 5.18 -28.66 -18.58
N HIS A 12 4.30 -29.44 -17.96
CA HIS A 12 4.57 -30.84 -17.61
C HIS A 12 4.97 -31.69 -18.83
N LEU A 13 4.23 -31.60 -19.94
CA LEU A 13 4.54 -32.36 -21.16
C LEU A 13 5.86 -31.94 -21.81
N VAL A 14 6.28 -30.68 -21.64
CA VAL A 14 7.60 -30.23 -22.09
C VAL A 14 8.71 -30.80 -21.20
N ASP A 15 8.49 -30.87 -19.89
CA ASP A 15 9.44 -31.48 -18.94
C ASP A 15 9.57 -33.00 -19.18
N GLU A 16 8.49 -33.65 -19.62
CA GLU A 16 8.48 -35.05 -20.08
C GLU A 16 9.15 -35.25 -21.46
N GLY A 17 9.54 -34.17 -22.14
CA GLY A 17 10.27 -34.22 -23.41
C GLY A 17 9.41 -34.29 -24.67
N CYS A 18 8.09 -34.12 -24.57
CA CYS A 18 7.21 -34.11 -25.75
C CYS A 18 7.50 -32.91 -26.65
N SER A 19 7.42 -33.13 -27.97
CA SER A 19 7.53 -32.05 -28.94
C SER A 19 6.29 -31.14 -28.91
N ALA A 20 6.46 -29.87 -29.27
CA ALA A 20 5.34 -28.92 -29.29
C ALA A 20 4.19 -29.36 -30.23
N ALA A 21 4.51 -30.07 -31.31
CA ALA A 21 3.53 -30.59 -32.26
C ALA A 21 2.72 -31.76 -31.67
N GLU A 22 3.35 -32.63 -30.90
CA GLU A 22 2.65 -33.72 -30.18
C GLU A 22 1.72 -33.15 -29.12
N ILE A 23 2.21 -32.20 -28.32
CA ILE A 23 1.41 -31.52 -27.30
C ILE A 23 0.18 -30.85 -27.92
N ALA A 24 0.33 -30.21 -29.08
CA ALA A 24 -0.77 -29.58 -29.80
C ALA A 24 -1.83 -30.58 -30.25
N ARG A 25 -1.43 -31.77 -30.73
CA ARG A 25 -2.34 -32.86 -31.11
C ARG A 25 -3.05 -33.45 -29.90
N THR A 26 -2.31 -33.76 -28.84
CA THR A 26 -2.84 -34.36 -27.61
C THR A 26 -3.83 -33.46 -26.89
N LEU A 27 -3.53 -32.16 -26.80
CA LEU A 27 -4.39 -31.20 -26.11
C LEU A 27 -5.45 -30.56 -27.01
N HIS A 28 -5.46 -30.86 -28.32
CA HIS A 28 -6.30 -30.21 -29.32
C HIS A 28 -6.21 -28.67 -29.29
N ILE A 29 -4.98 -28.15 -29.15
CA ILE A 29 -4.69 -26.71 -29.13
C ILE A 29 -3.88 -26.34 -30.38
N ASN A 30 -4.09 -25.13 -30.90
CA ASN A 30 -3.28 -24.61 -32.00
C ASN A 30 -1.78 -24.63 -31.66
N ASP A 31 -0.96 -25.26 -32.51
CA ASP A 31 0.50 -25.37 -32.39
C ASP A 31 1.18 -24.00 -32.14
N LYS A 32 0.70 -22.92 -32.77
CA LYS A 32 1.22 -21.56 -32.55
C LYS A 32 1.04 -21.10 -31.10
N THR A 33 -0.04 -21.51 -30.45
CA THR A 33 -0.30 -21.21 -29.04
C THR A 33 0.61 -22.02 -28.13
N VAL A 34 0.81 -23.31 -28.43
CA VAL A 34 1.72 -24.18 -27.68
C VAL A 34 3.14 -23.63 -27.75
N ARG A 35 3.70 -23.37 -28.94
CA ARG A 35 5.04 -22.80 -29.11
C ARG A 35 5.22 -21.47 -28.38
N ARG A 36 4.22 -20.57 -28.42
CA ARG A 36 4.24 -19.30 -27.69
C ARG A 36 4.27 -19.50 -26.17
N ILE A 37 3.56 -20.50 -25.66
CA ILE A 37 3.55 -20.84 -24.24
C ILE A 37 4.91 -21.44 -23.84
N VAL A 38 5.44 -22.39 -24.62
CA VAL A 38 6.76 -23.00 -24.36
C VAL A 38 7.87 -21.96 -24.35
N ALA A 39 7.92 -21.08 -25.36
CA ALA A 39 8.90 -19.99 -25.40
C ALA A 39 8.80 -19.10 -24.15
N ARG A 40 7.59 -18.69 -23.78
CA ARG A 40 7.36 -17.87 -22.58
C ARG A 40 7.73 -18.59 -21.28
N ASN A 41 7.50 -19.89 -21.20
CA ASN A 41 7.88 -20.71 -20.04
C ASN A 41 9.40 -20.79 -19.93
N ARG A 42 10.12 -20.99 -21.04
CA ARG A 42 11.59 -20.98 -21.08
C ARG A 42 12.18 -19.62 -20.70
N GLU A 43 11.61 -18.53 -21.19
CA GLU A 43 12.06 -17.17 -20.85
C GLU A 43 11.85 -16.81 -19.37
N ARG A 44 10.81 -17.33 -18.72
CA ARG A 44 10.38 -16.88 -17.38
C ARG A 44 10.61 -17.89 -16.27
N GLY A 45 10.78 -19.17 -16.61
CA GLY A 45 10.89 -20.27 -15.66
C GLY A 45 9.57 -20.73 -15.02
N HIS A 46 8.41 -20.18 -15.41
CA HIS A 46 7.12 -20.62 -14.88
C HIS A 46 5.97 -20.51 -15.91
N HIS A 47 4.92 -21.31 -15.73
CA HIS A 47 3.74 -21.33 -16.61
C HIS A 47 2.61 -20.38 -16.18
N LEU A 48 2.78 -19.65 -15.07
CA LEU A 48 1.76 -18.75 -14.53
C LEU A 48 1.46 -17.59 -15.47
N SER A 49 0.17 -17.25 -15.57
CA SER A 49 -0.29 -16.08 -16.33
C SER A 49 0.03 -14.81 -15.57
N LEU A 50 0.61 -13.82 -16.26
CA LEU A 50 0.81 -12.51 -15.67
C LEU A 50 -0.52 -11.75 -15.56
N PRO A 51 -0.66 -10.91 -14.53
CA PRO A 51 -1.71 -9.90 -14.54
C PRO A 51 -1.55 -9.03 -15.78
N LYS A 52 -2.66 -8.80 -16.48
CA LYS A 52 -2.65 -7.88 -17.62
C LYS A 52 -2.37 -6.47 -17.10
N SER A 53 -1.64 -5.68 -17.89
CA SER A 53 -1.50 -4.25 -17.62
C SER A 53 -2.88 -3.62 -17.63
N GLY A 54 -3.26 -3.03 -16.50
CA GLY A 54 -4.50 -2.26 -16.38
C GLY A 54 -4.38 -0.89 -17.06
N ARG A 55 -5.49 -0.15 -17.09
CA ARG A 55 -5.50 1.25 -17.52
C ARG A 55 -4.59 2.09 -16.61
N PRO A 56 -3.70 2.94 -17.16
CA PRO A 56 -2.92 3.88 -16.37
C PRO A 56 -3.81 4.77 -15.51
N ARG A 57 -3.35 5.10 -14.30
CA ARG A 57 -4.08 5.98 -13.39
C ARG A 57 -3.92 7.43 -13.83
N THR A 58 -5.03 8.13 -14.05
CA THR A 58 -5.03 9.54 -14.49
C THR A 58 -4.83 10.52 -13.34
N VAL A 59 -5.61 10.39 -12.27
CA VAL A 59 -5.63 11.35 -11.15
C VAL A 59 -4.65 10.95 -10.05
N ASN A 60 -4.62 9.66 -9.72
CA ASN A 60 -3.82 9.12 -8.63
C ASN A 60 -2.37 8.85 -9.07
N VAL A 61 -1.69 9.92 -9.46
CA VAL A 61 -0.29 9.94 -9.91
C VAL A 61 0.66 10.36 -8.77
N PRO A 62 1.94 9.95 -8.78
CA PRO A 62 2.89 10.27 -7.71
C PRO A 62 3.01 11.76 -7.38
N ARG A 63 2.93 12.63 -8.40
CA ARG A 63 2.96 14.10 -8.22
C ARG A 63 1.80 14.59 -7.34
N ILE A 64 0.57 14.16 -7.63
CA ILE A 64 -0.62 14.56 -6.87
C ILE A 64 -0.56 14.01 -5.44
N ARG A 65 -0.13 12.75 -5.26
CA ARG A 65 0.09 12.16 -3.93
C ARG A 65 1.05 13.00 -3.09
N LYS A 66 2.18 13.42 -3.68
CA LYS A 66 3.19 14.26 -3.03
C LYS A 66 2.64 15.63 -2.64
N VAL A 67 1.84 16.25 -3.49
CA VAL A 67 1.17 17.53 -3.19
C VAL A 67 0.20 17.39 -2.03
N ILE A 68 -0.67 16.37 -2.06
CA ILE A 68 -1.64 16.11 -0.99
C ILE A 68 -0.92 15.81 0.33
N LYS A 69 0.09 14.94 0.33
CA LYS A 69 0.90 14.62 1.52
C LYS A 69 1.54 15.87 2.13
N LYS A 70 2.12 16.75 1.29
CA LYS A 70 2.71 18.00 1.75
C LYS A 70 1.68 18.96 2.35
N ARG A 71 0.47 19.07 1.77
CA ARG A 71 -0.59 19.92 2.32
C ARG A 71 -1.04 19.45 3.70
N ILE A 72 -1.28 18.15 3.86
CA ILE A 72 -1.67 17.55 5.15
C ILE A 72 -0.53 17.69 6.17
N SER A 73 0.72 17.47 5.77
CA SER A 73 1.86 17.60 6.70
C SER A 73 2.08 19.04 7.18
N ARG A 74 1.67 20.05 6.40
CA ARG A 74 1.76 21.46 6.80
C ARG A 74 0.60 21.88 7.70
N ASN A 75 -0.58 21.33 7.44
CA ASN A 75 -1.77 21.57 8.23
C ASN A 75 -2.61 20.28 8.22
N ASP A 76 -2.58 19.55 9.32
CA ASP A 76 -3.28 18.27 9.50
C ASP A 76 -4.80 18.46 9.71
N THR A 77 -5.24 19.68 10.02
CA THR A 77 -6.66 20.04 10.17
C THR A 77 -7.36 20.34 8.84
N VAL A 78 -6.65 20.31 7.72
CA VAL A 78 -7.18 20.71 6.42
C VAL A 78 -8.30 19.77 5.93
N SER A 79 -9.40 20.36 5.43
CA SER A 79 -10.49 19.59 4.83
C SER A 79 -10.08 18.98 3.49
N MET A 80 -10.38 17.69 3.31
CA MET A 80 -10.22 17.00 2.02
C MET A 80 -11.05 17.63 0.89
N ILE A 81 -12.19 18.26 1.22
CA ILE A 81 -13.02 18.99 0.23
C ILE A 81 -12.27 20.21 -0.28
N LYS A 82 -11.59 20.94 0.62
CA LYS A 82 -10.80 22.12 0.25
C LYS A 82 -9.62 21.72 -0.64
N ILE A 83 -8.90 20.66 -0.30
CA ILE A 83 -7.84 20.11 -1.15
C ILE A 83 -8.37 19.72 -2.54
N ALA A 84 -9.53 19.07 -2.59
CA ALA A 84 -10.16 18.64 -3.83
C ALA A 84 -10.52 19.84 -4.73
N SER A 85 -11.15 20.87 -4.16
CA SER A 85 -11.49 22.10 -4.85
C SER A 85 -10.25 22.81 -5.40
N ASP A 86 -9.22 22.99 -4.59
CA ASP A 86 -7.98 23.67 -4.99
C ASP A 86 -7.18 22.91 -6.07
N LEU A 87 -7.29 21.58 -6.11
CA LEU A 87 -6.61 20.75 -7.10
C LEU A 87 -7.51 20.44 -8.32
N HIS A 88 -8.75 20.93 -8.34
CA HIS A 88 -9.75 20.61 -9.37
C HIS A 88 -9.94 19.10 -9.59
N ILE A 89 -9.93 18.34 -8.50
CA ILE A 89 -10.09 16.88 -8.49
C ILE A 89 -11.34 16.52 -7.69
N SER A 90 -11.96 15.39 -8.00
CA SER A 90 -13.10 14.91 -7.23
C SER A 90 -12.73 14.58 -5.77
N ARG A 91 -13.61 14.96 -4.83
CA ARG A 91 -13.46 14.66 -3.39
C ARG A 91 -13.14 13.19 -3.12
N ARG A 92 -13.83 12.28 -3.82
CA ARG A 92 -13.64 10.83 -3.70
C ARG A 92 -12.22 10.39 -4.06
N SER A 93 -11.61 11.00 -5.08
CA SER A 93 -10.24 10.67 -5.47
C SER A 93 -9.24 11.12 -4.42
N VAL A 94 -9.42 12.32 -3.85
CA VAL A 94 -8.59 12.78 -2.73
C VAL A 94 -8.72 11.84 -1.53
N GLN A 95 -9.96 11.47 -1.16
CA GLN A 95 -10.21 10.54 -0.06
C GLN A 95 -9.53 9.18 -0.28
N ASN A 96 -9.63 8.62 -1.49
CA ASN A 96 -8.97 7.35 -1.83
C ASN A 96 -7.44 7.47 -1.77
N ILE A 97 -6.87 8.61 -2.19
CA ILE A 97 -5.42 8.83 -2.09
C ILE A 97 -5.00 8.89 -0.63
N VAL A 98 -5.71 9.67 0.20
CA VAL A 98 -5.39 9.81 1.63
C VAL A 98 -5.49 8.46 2.35
N LYS A 99 -6.58 7.72 2.14
CA LYS A 99 -6.82 6.45 2.84
C LYS A 99 -6.00 5.28 2.29
N CYS A 100 -5.99 5.07 0.98
CA CYS A 100 -5.43 3.85 0.40
C CYS A 100 -3.95 3.99 -0.01
N GLU A 101 -3.49 5.19 -0.36
CA GLU A 101 -2.11 5.38 -0.85
C GLU A 101 -1.20 6.02 0.20
N LEU A 102 -1.74 6.88 1.06
CA LEU A 102 -0.98 7.51 2.15
C LEU A 102 -1.21 6.83 3.51
N ASP A 103 -2.20 5.94 3.59
CA ASP A 103 -2.60 5.23 4.81
C ASP A 103 -2.92 6.16 6.00
N LEU A 104 -3.52 7.32 5.70
CA LEU A 104 -3.91 8.31 6.70
C LEU A 104 -5.40 8.22 7.00
N HIS A 105 -5.71 8.31 8.30
CA HIS A 105 -7.07 8.23 8.83
C HIS A 105 -7.45 9.53 9.51
N SER A 106 -8.68 10.00 9.26
CA SER A 106 -9.22 11.19 9.95
C SER A 106 -9.66 10.79 11.36
N TYR A 107 -8.98 11.33 12.37
CA TYR A 107 -9.37 11.17 13.76
C TYR A 107 -10.17 12.36 14.27
N ARG A 108 -11.04 12.11 15.25
CA ARG A 108 -11.75 13.18 15.95
C ARG A 108 -10.81 13.83 16.95
N PHE A 109 -10.65 15.15 16.87
CA PHE A 109 -9.93 15.90 17.90
C PHE A 109 -10.70 15.88 19.22
N PHE A 110 -10.00 15.55 20.31
CA PHE A 110 -10.52 15.68 21.66
C PHE A 110 -10.19 17.06 22.23
N ARG A 111 -11.10 17.62 23.03
CA ARG A 111 -10.85 18.86 23.75
C ARG A 111 -9.98 18.55 24.97
N GLY A 112 -8.95 19.36 25.19
CA GLY A 112 -8.06 19.27 26.35
C GLY A 112 -7.83 20.63 26.97
N GLN A 113 -7.23 20.65 28.16
CA GLN A 113 -6.84 21.90 28.82
C GLN A 113 -5.72 22.59 28.03
N MET A 114 -5.91 23.88 27.73
CA MET A 114 -4.85 24.71 27.16
C MET A 114 -3.86 25.10 28.27
N LEU A 115 -2.63 24.57 28.20
CA LEU A 115 -1.60 24.82 29.22
C LEU A 115 -0.78 26.07 28.86
N SER A 116 -0.56 26.95 29.85
CA SER A 116 0.42 28.03 29.73
C SER A 116 1.85 27.49 29.73
N GLU A 117 2.80 28.26 29.21
CA GLU A 117 4.22 27.86 29.17
C GLU A 117 4.78 27.60 30.58
N ALA A 118 4.37 28.41 31.57
CA ALA A 118 4.72 28.18 32.97
C ALA A 118 4.19 26.83 33.49
N ALA A 119 2.93 26.49 33.17
CA ALA A 119 2.33 25.21 33.54
C ALA A 119 3.05 24.04 32.87
N LYS A 120 3.42 24.15 31.58
CA LYS A 120 4.20 23.12 30.87
C LYS A 120 5.55 22.87 31.56
N LYS A 121 6.29 23.93 31.93
CA LYS A 121 7.58 23.82 32.62
C LYS A 121 7.45 23.16 34.00
N ASN A 122 6.43 23.54 34.77
CA ASN A 122 6.17 22.96 36.09
C ASN A 122 5.81 21.47 35.99
N ARG A 123 4.96 21.10 35.02
CA ARG A 123 4.61 19.69 34.75
C ARG A 123 5.84 18.87 34.41
N LEU A 124 6.70 19.36 33.50
CA LEU A 124 7.92 18.65 33.11
C LEU A 124 8.85 18.40 34.31
N LYS A 125 9.10 19.43 35.13
CA LYS A 125 9.93 19.31 36.34
C LYS A 125 9.35 18.29 37.32
N LYS A 126 8.03 18.31 37.55
CA LYS A 126 7.36 17.36 38.45
C LYS A 126 7.49 15.93 37.92
N CYS A 127 7.22 15.70 36.64
CA CYS A 127 7.36 14.38 36.02
C CYS A 127 8.80 13.84 36.08
N GLN A 128 9.80 14.69 35.85
CA GLN A 128 11.21 14.29 35.95
C GLN A 128 11.60 13.86 37.37
N LYS A 129 11.18 14.63 38.39
CA LYS A 129 11.41 14.27 39.80
C LYS A 129 10.73 12.95 40.17
N LEU A 130 9.47 12.79 39.77
CA LEU A 130 8.72 11.54 39.99
C LEU A 130 9.42 10.36 39.34
N LEU A 131 9.83 10.49 38.08
CA LEU A 131 10.54 9.43 37.36
C LEU A 131 11.87 9.06 38.04
N ALA A 132 12.62 10.06 38.56
CA ALA A 132 13.86 9.82 39.28
C ALA A 132 13.62 9.09 40.62
N ALA A 133 12.58 9.48 41.36
CA ALA A 133 12.21 8.83 42.62
C ALA A 133 11.76 7.37 42.41
N VAL A 134 10.95 7.10 41.38
CA VAL A 134 10.56 5.72 40.99
C VAL A 134 11.79 4.88 40.64
N ARG A 135 12.73 5.42 39.84
CA ARG A 135 13.96 4.70 39.47
C ARG A 135 14.86 4.41 40.67
N ALA A 136 14.84 5.29 41.68
CA ALA A 136 15.59 5.10 42.92
C ALA A 136 14.89 4.15 43.92
N GLY A 137 13.75 3.55 43.58
CA GLY A 137 13.02 2.63 44.46
C GLY A 137 12.30 3.32 45.63
N ARG A 138 12.20 4.65 45.62
CA ARG A 138 11.59 5.44 46.70
C ARG A 138 10.13 5.77 46.40
N LEU A 139 9.31 4.73 46.29
CA LEU A 139 7.86 4.87 46.03
C LEU A 139 7.11 5.51 47.21
N SER A 140 7.64 5.38 48.44
CA SER A 140 7.08 5.99 49.65
C SER A 140 7.17 7.52 49.67
N ASP A 141 8.15 8.13 48.98
CA ASP A 141 8.36 9.59 48.93
C ASP A 141 7.46 10.29 47.89
N ILE A 142 6.61 9.52 47.18
CA ILE A 142 5.84 9.98 46.02
C ILE A 142 4.34 10.12 46.33
N VAL A 143 3.82 9.39 47.32
CA VAL A 143 2.39 9.38 47.72
C VAL A 143 2.12 10.42 48.79
#